data_AF-A0A1I3A3U4-F1
#
_entry.id   AF-A0A1I3A3U4-F1
#
_cell.length_a   1.000
_cell.length_b   1.000
_cell.length_c   1.000
_cell.angle_alpha   90.00
_cell.angle_beta   90.00
_cell.angle_gamma   90.00
#
_symmetry.space_group_name_H-M   'P 1'
#
loop_
_entity.id
_entity.type
_entity.pdbx_description
1 polymer ?
#
loop_
_entity_poly.entity_id
_entity_poly.type
_entity_poly.pdbx_seq_one_letter_code
_entity_poly.pdbx_strand_id
1 'polypeptide(L)' 'MSEPAKADHTLDVEDCQHILSELESVISDAKALMARFEAAGFDESQPDDYFALHELYTRSVKEQQKYTQILLDL' A
#
# COMPACT_ATOMS: atom_id res chain seq x y z
N MET A 1 -23.97 -20.47 -24.99
CA MET A 1 -23.08 -20.40 -23.82
C MET A 1 -21.77 -19.84 -24.35
N SER A 2 -21.54 -18.54 -24.20
CA SER A 2 -20.27 -17.92 -24.57
C SER A 2 -19.58 -17.55 -23.27
N GLU A 3 -18.42 -18.13 -23.00
CA GLU A 3 -17.55 -17.73 -21.90
C GLU A 3 -17.20 -16.23 -22.06
N PRO A 4 -17.25 -15.41 -20.99
CA PRO A 4 -16.75 -14.05 -21.08
C PRO A 4 -15.24 -14.10 -21.24
N ALA A 5 -14.74 -13.37 -22.23
CA ALA A 5 -13.32 -13.10 -22.40
C ALA A 5 -12.73 -12.64 -21.06
N LYS A 6 -11.65 -13.29 -20.60
CA LYS A 6 -10.82 -12.73 -19.55
C LYS A 6 -10.42 -11.35 -20.04
N ALA A 7 -10.96 -10.30 -19.41
CA ALA A 7 -10.50 -8.94 -19.64
C ALA A 7 -9.01 -8.94 -19.32
N ASP A 8 -8.20 -8.79 -20.37
CA ASP A 8 -6.80 -8.44 -20.24
C ASP A 8 -6.80 -7.03 -19.63
N HIS A 9 -6.86 -6.93 -18.31
CA HIS A 9 -6.85 -5.65 -17.61
C HIS A 9 -5.43 -5.10 -17.70
N THR A 10 -5.16 -4.44 -18.84
CA THR A 10 -4.09 -3.45 -18.91
C THR A 10 -4.52 -2.32 -17.98
N LEU A 11 -3.80 -2.15 -16.87
CA LEU A 11 -3.96 -1.02 -15.96
C LEU A 11 -3.96 0.28 -16.75
N ASP A 12 -4.98 1.11 -16.56
CA ASP A 12 -5.04 2.44 -17.17
C ASP A 12 -4.63 3.55 -16.17
N VAL A 13 -4.69 4.80 -16.64
CA VAL A 13 -4.31 5.97 -15.85
C VAL A 13 -5.22 6.15 -14.62
N GLU A 14 -6.52 5.90 -14.75
CA GLU A 14 -7.49 6.07 -13.66
C GLU A 14 -7.29 4.99 -12.60
N ASP A 15 -7.08 3.74 -13.03
CA ASP A 15 -6.74 2.64 -12.13
C ASP A 15 -5.45 2.93 -11.35
N CYS A 16 -4.39 3.40 -12.04
CA CYS A 16 -3.13 3.73 -11.39
C CYS A 16 -3.28 4.87 -10.38
N GLN A 17 -4.02 5.93 -10.73
CA GLN A 17 -4.28 7.05 -9.83
C GLN A 17 -5.09 6.62 -8.60
N HIS A 18 -6.10 5.77 -8.79
CA HIS A 18 -6.89 5.24 -7.69
C HIS A 18 -6.02 4.42 -6.75
N ILE A 19 -5.23 3.48 -7.27
CA ILE A 19 -4.31 2.65 -6.49
C ILE A 19 -3.29 3.52 -5.73
N LEU A 20 -2.73 4.54 -6.36
CA LEU A 20 -1.78 5.46 -5.72
C LEU A 20 -2.44 6.23 -4.55
N SER A 21 -3.70 6.66 -4.71
CA SER A 21 -4.45 7.32 -3.64
C SER A 21 -4.70 6.39 -2.46
N GLU A 22 -5.09 5.14 -2.70
CA GLU A 22 -5.31 4.14 -1.65
C GLU A 22 -3.99 3.80 -0.93
N LEU A 23 -2.89 3.65 -1.68
CA LEU A 23 -1.56 3.42 -1.10
C LEU A 23 -1.11 4.58 -0.22
N GLU A 24 -1.35 5.82 -0.63
CA GLU A 24 -1.04 7.01 0.19
C GLU A 24 -1.83 7.00 1.51
N SER A 25 -3.12 6.64 1.47
CA SER A 25 -3.94 6.50 2.69
C SER A 25 -3.37 5.44 3.63
N VAL A 26 -3.05 4.25 3.12
CA VAL A 26 -2.47 3.16 3.93
C VAL A 26 -1.12 3.56 4.51
N ILE A 27 -0.27 4.24 3.74
CA ILE A 27 1.03 4.73 4.20
C ILE A 27 0.85 5.74 5.34
N SER A 28 -0.05 6.70 5.18
CA SER A 28 -0.35 7.71 6.19
C SER A 28 -0.86 7.06 7.49
N ASP A 29 -1.81 6.14 7.37
CA ASP A 29 -2.40 5.44 8.51
C ASP A 29 -1.38 4.55 9.23
N ALA A 30 -0.53 3.83 8.48
CA ALA A 30 0.53 3.01 9.07
C ALA A 30 1.53 3.88 9.86
N LYS A 31 1.95 5.03 9.31
CA LYS A 31 2.81 5.99 10.03
C LYS A 31 2.17 6.50 11.32
N ALA A 32 0.89 6.89 11.25
CA ALA A 32 0.17 7.37 12.42
C ALA A 32 0.04 6.29 13.49
N LEU A 33 -0.17 5.03 13.10
CA LEU A 33 -0.25 3.91 14.03
C LEU A 33 1.11 3.56 14.64
N MET A 34 2.21 3.57 13.86
CA MET A 34 3.57 3.36 14.38
C MET A 34 3.91 4.38 15.46
N ALA A 35 3.62 5.67 15.21
CA ALA A 35 3.84 6.73 16.19
C ALA A 35 3.02 6.52 17.48
N ARG A 36 1.81 5.96 17.39
CA ARG A 36 0.99 5.62 18.57
C ARG A 36 1.54 4.41 19.32
N PHE A 37 2.09 3.42 18.61
CA PHE A 37 2.76 2.28 19.23
C PHE A 37 3.97 2.75 20.05
N GLU A 38 4.84 3.56 19.44
CA GLU A 38 6.01 4.13 20.11
C GLU A 38 5.61 4.99 21.32
N ALA A 39 4.60 5.86 21.18
CA ALA A 39 4.14 6.71 22.28
C ALA A 39 3.54 5.91 23.45
N ALA A 40 3.01 4.70 23.19
CA ALA A 40 2.44 3.80 24.19
C ALA A 40 3.45 2.77 24.72
N GLY A 41 4.67 2.70 24.20
CA GLY A 41 5.65 1.65 24.51
C GLY A 41 5.24 0.27 23.98
N PHE A 42 4.42 0.22 22.93
CA PHE A 42 3.99 -1.02 22.28
C PHE A 42 5.01 -1.57 21.29
N ASP A 43 5.94 -0.75 20.82
CA ASP A 43 7.10 -1.20 20.06
C ASP A 43 7.96 -2.19 20.86
N GLU A 44 8.10 -1.98 22.18
CA GLU A 44 8.83 -2.91 23.06
C GLU A 44 7.95 -4.06 23.57
N SER A 45 6.69 -3.77 23.93
CA SER A 45 5.81 -4.78 24.55
C SER A 45 5.07 -5.68 23.56
N GLN A 46 4.91 -5.24 22.31
CA GLN A 46 4.30 -5.98 21.20
C GLN A 46 5.16 -5.84 19.91
N PRO A 47 6.42 -6.31 19.96
CA PRO A 47 7.39 -6.07 18.89
C PRO A 47 6.99 -6.75 17.57
N ASP A 48 6.31 -7.90 17.62
CA ASP A 48 5.87 -8.62 16.42
C ASP A 48 4.79 -7.84 15.66
N ASP A 49 3.83 -7.23 16.38
CA ASP A 49 2.78 -6.39 15.77
C ASP A 49 3.38 -5.10 15.20
N TYR A 50 4.32 -4.49 15.93
CA TYR A 50 5.04 -3.31 15.45
C TYR A 50 5.89 -3.63 14.20
N PHE A 51 6.54 -4.79 14.16
CA PHE A 51 7.29 -5.26 13.00
C PHE A 51 6.38 -5.51 11.79
N ALA A 52 5.23 -6.17 11.99
CA ALA A 52 4.25 -6.38 10.93
C ALA A 52 3.73 -5.05 10.35
N LEU A 53 3.59 -4.02 11.19
CA LEU A 53 3.21 -2.68 10.76
C LEU A 53 4.30 -2.01 9.91
N HIS A 54 5.57 -2.15 10.29
CA HIS A 54 6.73 -1.72 9.50
C HIS A 54 6.82 -2.43 8.15
N GLU A 55 6.55 -3.74 8.12
CA GLU A 55 6.51 -4.52 6.88
C GLU A 55 5.39 -4.04 5.95
N LEU A 56 4.19 -3.78 6.50
CA LEU A 56 3.08 -3.21 5.75
C LEU A 56 3.48 -1.85 5.14
N TYR A 57 4.01 -0.95 5.95
CA TYR A 57 4.48 0.35 5.50
C TYR A 57 5.50 0.22 4.35
N THR A 58 6.51 -0.63 4.54
CA THR A 58 7.59 -0.84 3.55
C THR A 58 7.04 -1.40 2.24
N ARG A 59 6.12 -2.36 2.30
CA ARG A 59 5.47 -2.93 1.12
C ARG A 59 4.62 -1.90 0.38
N SER A 60 3.83 -1.10 1.10
CA SER A 60 2.99 -0.07 0.49
C SER A 60 3.82 1.00 -0.23
N VAL A 61 4.95 1.43 0.36
CA VAL A 61 5.88 2.37 -0.32
C VAL A 61 6.46 1.76 -1.60
N LYS A 62 6.85 0.49 -1.58
CA LYS A 62 7.37 -0.20 -2.78
C LYS A 62 6.32 -0.30 -3.88
N GLU A 63 5.07 -0.64 -3.53
CA GLU A 63 3.98 -0.65 -4.52
C GLU A 63 3.69 0.76 -5.03
N GLN A 64 3.72 1.79 -4.18
CA GLN A 64 3.51 3.18 -4.61
C GLN A 64 4.56 3.59 -5.66
N GLN A 65 5.83 3.24 -5.45
CA GLN A 65 6.90 3.49 -6.43
C GLN A 65 6.65 2.76 -7.75
N LYS A 66 6.22 1.50 -7.68
CA LYS A 66 5.89 0.68 -8.86
C LYS A 66 4.72 1.28 -9.66
N TYR A 67 3.61 1.63 -9.02
CA TYR A 67 2.46 2.24 -9.71
C TYR A 67 2.76 3.64 -10.22
N THR A 68 3.64 4.39 -9.55
CA THR A 68 4.15 5.66 -10.07
C THR A 68 4.92 5.43 -11.37
N GLN A 69 5.78 4.41 -11.43
CA GLN A 69 6.52 4.08 -12.65
C GLN A 69 5.59 3.63 -13.78
N ILE A 70 4.61 2.75 -13.48
CA ILE A 70 3.61 2.33 -14.46
C ILE A 70 2.87 3.54 -15.02
N LEU A 71 2.42 4.47 -14.18
CA LEU A 71 1.72 5.68 -14.61
C LEU A 71 2.58 6.58 -15.51
N LEU A 72 3.90 6.61 -15.32
CA LEU A 72 4.83 7.37 -16.18
C LEU A 72 5.06 6.70 -17.54
N ASP A 73 4.83 5.39 -17.65
CA ASP A 73 5.01 4.59 -18.85
C ASP A 73 3.70 4.39 -19.67
N LEU A 74 2.55 4.85 -19.14
CA LEU A 74 1.23 4.89 -19.80
C LEU A 74 1.07 6.13 -20.70
#